data_AF-A0AA96LD71-F1
#
_entry.id   AF-A0AA96LD71-F1
#
_cell.length_a   1.000
_cell.length_b   1.000
_cell.length_c   1.000
_cell.angle_alpha   90.00
_cell.angle_beta   90.00
_cell.angle_gamma   90.00
#
_symmetry.space_group_name_H-M   'P 1'
#
loop_
_entity.id
_entity.type
_entity.pdbx_description
1 polymer ?
#
loop_
_entity_poly.entity_id
_entity_poly.type
_entity_poly.pdbx_seq_one_letter_code
_entity_poly.pdbx_strand_id
1 'polypeptide(L)'
;MKKWKKVGTPVALAAILLTGYAAYSQADGATQPGNVDDPLITKSYVDQQLQQLVQKEVAKQIPSTPPTSPGTGGGLMTSVVELKAGQTLTLNAGSELIVRNGKTLTVSSDDNGIPDVTAGIDVAPNAPVQINHLLMFPREGRGIKPDPRVKQDIIFVMVRGGFKLTNADGSIVTP
;
A
#
# COMPACT_ATOMS: atom_id res chain seq x y z
N MET A 1 9.58 70.49 -44.70
CA MET A 1 9.53 69.18 -44.00
C MET A 1 8.19 68.86 -43.29
N LYS A 2 7.11 69.64 -43.46
CA LYS A 2 5.85 69.46 -42.68
C LYS A 2 4.74 68.69 -43.41
N LYS A 3 4.93 68.38 -44.71
CA LYS A 3 3.92 67.71 -45.56
C LYS A 3 3.97 66.17 -45.44
N TRP A 4 5.17 65.59 -45.23
CA TRP A 4 5.30 64.14 -44.97
C TRP A 4 4.69 63.69 -43.64
N LYS A 5 4.73 64.55 -42.61
CA LYS A 5 4.09 64.31 -41.32
C LYS A 5 2.56 64.31 -41.35
N LYS A 6 1.92 64.73 -42.45
CA LYS A 6 0.45 64.71 -42.61
C LYS A 6 -0.06 63.50 -43.38
N VAL A 7 0.80 62.83 -44.14
CA VAL A 7 0.46 61.64 -44.96
C VAL A 7 1.00 60.36 -44.32
N GLY A 8 2.16 60.41 -43.65
CA GLY A 8 2.75 59.22 -43.02
C GLY A 8 1.98 58.70 -41.80
N THR A 9 1.34 59.60 -41.02
CA THR A 9 0.57 59.25 -39.82
C THR A 9 -0.70 58.44 -40.09
N PRO A 10 -1.59 58.83 -41.04
CA PRO A 10 -2.76 58.01 -41.34
C PRO A 10 -2.40 56.65 -41.95
N VAL A 11 -1.32 56.57 -42.74
CA VAL A 11 -0.84 55.29 -43.31
C VAL A 11 -0.28 54.37 -42.23
N ALA A 12 0.48 54.91 -41.27
CA ALA A 12 0.97 54.14 -40.14
C ALA A 12 -0.17 53.61 -39.25
N LEU A 13 -1.22 54.42 -39.01
CA LEU A 13 -2.41 54.00 -38.27
C LEU A 13 -3.18 52.88 -38.99
N ALA A 14 -3.35 52.99 -40.31
CA ALA A 14 -4.00 51.94 -41.10
C ALA A 14 -3.20 50.63 -41.11
N ALA A 15 -1.87 50.71 -41.22
CA ALA A 15 -0.99 49.54 -41.14
C ALA A 15 -1.08 48.87 -39.75
N ILE A 16 -1.07 49.66 -38.67
CA ILE A 16 -1.22 49.16 -37.29
C ILE A 16 -2.58 48.47 -37.09
N LEU A 17 -3.66 49.06 -37.63
CA LEU A 17 -5.01 48.47 -37.58
C LEU A 17 -5.11 47.16 -38.37
N LEU A 18 -4.52 47.09 -39.56
CA LEU A 18 -4.47 45.88 -40.38
C LEU A 18 -3.64 44.77 -39.72
N THR A 19 -2.48 45.10 -39.15
CA THR A 19 -1.67 44.14 -38.39
C THR A 19 -2.36 43.70 -37.11
N GLY A 20 -3.11 44.60 -36.45
CA GLY A 20 -3.92 44.27 -35.29
C GLY A 20 -5.04 43.29 -35.64
N TYR A 21 -5.74 43.51 -36.76
CA TYR A 21 -6.79 42.60 -37.23
C TYR A 21 -6.26 41.20 -37.61
N ALA A 22 -5.09 41.14 -38.27
CA ALA A 22 -4.44 39.88 -38.58
C ALA A 22 -3.97 39.11 -37.33
N ALA A 23 -3.51 39.82 -36.28
CA ALA A 23 -3.12 39.21 -35.01
C ALA A 23 -4.33 38.68 -34.20
N TYR A 24 -5.49 39.34 -34.27
CA TYR A 24 -6.74 38.84 -33.67
C TYR A 24 -7.33 37.62 -34.38
N SER A 25 -6.96 37.38 -35.64
CA SER A 25 -7.44 36.24 -36.43
C SER A 25 -6.71 34.93 -36.10
N GLN A 26 -5.71 34.97 -35.21
CA GLN A 26 -4.86 33.83 -34.81
C GLN A 26 -5.10 33.44 -33.34
N ALA A 27 -6.32 33.65 -32.83
CA ALA A 27 -6.71 33.28 -31.47
C ALA A 27 -7.42 31.91 -31.43
N ASP A 28 -6.94 30.95 -32.23
CA ASP A 28 -7.38 29.57 -32.18
C ASP A 28 -6.19 28.70 -31.76
N GLY A 29 -6.21 28.19 -30.54
CA GLY A 29 -5.12 27.33 -30.06
C GLY A 29 -4.97 27.25 -28.54
N ALA A 30 -5.64 26.24 -27.96
CA ALA A 30 -5.05 25.35 -26.95
C ALA A 30 -4.90 25.79 -25.47
N THR A 31 -5.81 26.59 -24.90
CA THR A 31 -5.81 26.80 -23.42
C THR A 31 -7.14 26.55 -22.71
N GLN A 32 -8.15 25.96 -23.38
CA GLN A 32 -9.37 25.48 -22.71
C GLN A 32 -9.35 23.96 -22.62
N PRO A 33 -9.49 23.37 -21.42
CA PRO A 33 -9.78 21.95 -21.28
C PRO A 33 -11.05 21.59 -22.06
N GLY A 34 -10.96 20.64 -22.99
CA GLY A 34 -11.98 20.37 -23.99
C GLY A 34 -11.74 21.16 -25.28
N ASN A 35 -10.73 20.75 -26.05
CA ASN A 35 -10.53 21.23 -27.43
C ASN A 35 -11.28 20.30 -28.40
N VAL A 36 -11.60 20.80 -29.61
CA VAL A 36 -12.13 19.97 -30.71
C VAL A 36 -11.18 18.85 -31.14
N ASP A 37 -9.90 18.98 -30.80
CA ASP A 37 -8.87 17.97 -31.01
C ASP A 37 -8.82 16.89 -29.90
N ASP A 38 -9.60 17.03 -28.82
CA ASP A 38 -9.61 16.02 -27.76
C ASP A 38 -10.33 14.74 -28.22
N PRO A 39 -9.69 13.57 -28.12
CA PRO A 39 -10.30 12.32 -28.54
C PRO A 39 -11.49 11.99 -27.65
N LEU A 40 -12.63 11.67 -28.28
CA LEU A 40 -13.81 11.26 -27.55
C LEU A 40 -13.62 9.84 -27.00
N ILE A 41 -13.59 9.71 -25.67
CA ILE A 41 -13.51 8.43 -24.97
C ILE A 41 -14.74 8.24 -24.07
N THR A 42 -15.15 6.99 -23.89
CA THR A 42 -16.30 6.68 -23.04
C THR A 42 -15.93 6.85 -21.56
N LYS A 43 -16.88 7.34 -20.76
CA LYS A 43 -16.71 7.46 -19.31
C LYS A 43 -16.29 6.12 -18.68
N SER A 44 -16.86 5.00 -19.13
CA SER A 44 -16.51 3.67 -18.62
C SER A 44 -15.06 3.29 -18.88
N TYR A 45 -14.48 3.70 -20.01
CA TYR A 45 -13.07 3.46 -20.31
C TYR A 45 -12.16 4.26 -19.37
N VAL A 46 -12.46 5.54 -19.13
CA VAL A 46 -11.73 6.38 -18.17
C VAL A 46 -11.83 5.84 -16.76
N ASP A 47 -13.05 5.50 -16.33
CA ASP A 47 -13.30 4.94 -15.00
C ASP A 47 -12.56 3.61 -14.83
N GLN A 48 -12.55 2.75 -15.85
CA GLN A 48 -11.83 1.47 -15.82
C GLN A 48 -10.32 1.67 -15.72
N GLN A 49 -9.74 2.58 -16.51
CA GLN A 49 -8.31 2.89 -16.45
C GLN A 49 -7.93 3.53 -15.10
N LEU A 50 -8.75 4.45 -14.60
CA LEU A 50 -8.54 5.09 -13.31
C LEU A 50 -8.61 4.06 -12.17
N GLN A 51 -9.59 3.17 -12.19
CA GLN A 51 -9.68 2.08 -11.22
C GLN A 51 -8.45 1.17 -11.25
N GLN A 52 -7.95 0.82 -12.45
CA GLN A 52 -6.74 0.01 -12.59
C GLN A 52 -5.49 0.73 -12.06
N LEU A 53 -5.33 2.02 -12.34
CA LEU A 53 -4.20 2.82 -11.86
C LEU A 53 -4.25 3.02 -10.34
N VAL A 54 -5.43 3.33 -9.80
CA VAL A 54 -5.65 3.44 -8.35
C VAL A 54 -5.35 2.11 -7.67
N GLN A 55 -5.85 0.99 -8.19
CA GLN A 55 -5.53 -0.33 -7.63
C GLN A 55 -4.03 -0.63 -7.67
N LYS A 56 -3.35 -0.30 -8.79
CA LYS A 56 -1.91 -0.50 -8.95
C LYS A 56 -1.08 0.37 -8.00
N GLU A 57 -1.51 1.61 -7.75
CA GLU A 57 -0.79 2.53 -6.87
C GLU A 57 -1.08 2.25 -5.39
N VAL A 58 -2.33 1.93 -5.04
CA VAL A 58 -2.72 1.45 -3.70
C VAL A 58 -1.98 0.16 -3.37
N ALA A 59 -1.84 -0.79 -4.30
CA ALA A 59 -1.07 -2.01 -4.10
C ALA A 59 0.45 -1.80 -3.91
N LYS A 60 1.00 -0.65 -4.32
CA LYS A 60 2.40 -0.28 -4.01
C LYS A 60 2.54 0.35 -2.63
N GLN A 61 1.51 1.05 -2.15
CA GLN A 61 1.49 1.72 -0.86
C GLN A 61 1.01 0.80 0.28
N ILE A 62 0.23 -0.23 -0.05
CA ILE A 62 -0.29 -1.23 0.87
C ILE A 62 0.10 -2.59 0.30
N PRO A 63 1.00 -3.37 0.95
CA PRO A 63 1.18 -4.77 0.58
C PRO A 63 -0.09 -5.51 1.00
N SER A 64 -1.11 -5.57 0.13
CA SER A 64 -2.39 -6.19 0.46
C SER A 64 -2.48 -7.62 -0.10
N THR A 65 -2.54 -8.56 0.83
CA THR A 65 -3.38 -9.77 0.80
C THR A 65 -4.80 -9.44 0.26
N PRO A 66 -5.54 -10.42 -0.31
CA PRO A 66 -6.73 -10.17 -1.13
C PRO A 66 -7.89 -9.51 -0.37
N PRO A 67 -8.82 -8.82 -1.07
CA PRO A 67 -9.86 -8.02 -0.44
C PRO A 67 -11.08 -8.88 -0.07
N THR A 68 -11.54 -8.80 1.17
CA THR A 68 -12.93 -9.09 1.53
C THR A 68 -13.54 -7.88 2.23
N SER A 69 -14.53 -7.29 1.53
CA SER A 69 -15.53 -6.31 1.95
C SER A 69 -15.13 -4.85 2.25
N PRO A 70 -15.93 -3.87 1.76
CA PRO A 70 -15.77 -2.45 2.07
C PRO A 70 -16.44 -2.13 3.41
N GLY A 71 -15.62 -1.95 4.44
CA GLY A 71 -16.03 -1.39 5.73
C GLY A 71 -14.97 -0.39 6.20
N THR A 72 -15.29 0.90 6.10
CA THR A 72 -14.45 2.02 6.51
C THR A 72 -14.21 1.99 8.02
N GLY A 73 -12.98 1.65 8.38
CA GLY A 73 -12.41 1.76 9.72
C GLY A 73 -11.05 1.12 9.68
N GLY A 74 -9.97 1.92 9.69
CA GLY A 74 -8.59 1.45 9.83
C GLY A 74 -8.32 0.91 11.23
N GLY A 75 -9.19 0.02 11.71
CA GLY A 75 -8.98 -0.77 12.91
C GLY A 75 -7.94 -1.83 12.61
N LEU A 76 -7.08 -2.09 13.59
CA LEU A 76 -6.08 -3.14 13.56
C LEU A 76 -6.77 -4.49 13.29
N MET A 77 -6.77 -4.92 12.03
CA MET A 77 -7.39 -6.19 11.60
C MET A 77 -6.82 -7.32 12.44
N THR A 78 -7.72 -8.05 13.09
CA THR A 78 -7.38 -9.22 13.90
C THR A 78 -7.77 -10.46 13.11
N SER A 79 -6.81 -11.38 12.93
CA SER A 79 -6.98 -12.62 12.18
C SER A 79 -6.72 -13.82 13.08
N VAL A 80 -7.40 -14.93 12.80
CA VAL A 80 -7.10 -16.22 13.42
C VAL A 80 -6.34 -17.06 12.41
N VAL A 81 -5.16 -17.52 12.79
CA VAL A 81 -4.25 -18.33 11.97
C VAL A 81 -4.22 -19.75 12.53
N GLU A 82 -4.43 -20.72 11.66
CA GLU A 82 -4.20 -22.14 11.94
C GLU A 82 -2.74 -22.49 11.64
N LEU A 83 -1.94 -22.68 12.68
CA LEU A 83 -0.54 -23.03 12.61
C LEU A 83 -0.36 -24.54 12.76
N LYS A 84 0.09 -25.20 11.68
CA LYS A 84 0.30 -26.65 11.60
C LYS A 84 1.76 -27.01 11.80
N ALA A 85 2.02 -28.26 12.17
CA ALA A 85 3.37 -28.79 12.33
C ALA A 85 4.24 -28.51 11.09
N GLY A 86 5.50 -28.10 11.33
CA GLY A 86 6.44 -27.74 10.27
C GLY A 86 6.25 -26.33 9.68
N GLN A 87 5.19 -25.61 10.04
CA GLN A 87 5.00 -24.24 9.60
C GLN A 87 5.66 -23.22 10.53
N THR A 88 5.96 -22.04 10.00
CA THR A 88 6.45 -20.89 10.75
C THR A 88 5.59 -19.68 10.44
N LEU A 89 5.11 -19.01 11.49
CA LEU A 89 4.36 -17.77 11.41
C LEU A 89 5.28 -16.61 11.78
N THR A 90 5.63 -15.79 10.79
CA THR A 90 6.43 -14.58 10.97
C THR A 90 5.54 -13.34 10.90
N LEU A 91 5.88 -12.33 11.70
CA LEU A 91 5.08 -11.11 11.81
C LEU A 91 5.87 -9.90 11.29
N ASN A 92 5.13 -8.94 10.73
CA ASN A 92 5.68 -7.66 10.31
C ASN A 92 5.92 -6.75 11.53
N ALA A 93 6.75 -5.74 11.37
CA ALA A 93 6.97 -4.72 12.39
C ALA A 93 5.64 -4.07 12.84
N GLY A 94 5.47 -3.89 14.14
CA GLY A 94 4.26 -3.33 14.76
C GLY A 94 3.09 -4.31 14.89
N SER A 95 3.28 -5.58 14.53
CA SER A 95 2.25 -6.60 14.69
C SER A 95 2.34 -7.28 16.06
N GLU A 96 1.27 -7.94 16.45
CA GLU A 96 1.14 -8.63 17.73
C GLU A 96 0.50 -10.01 17.53
N LEU A 97 0.78 -10.94 18.43
CA LEU A 97 0.09 -12.23 18.44
C LEU A 97 -0.18 -12.76 19.84
N ILE A 98 -1.19 -13.63 19.91
CA ILE A 98 -1.51 -14.45 21.07
C ILE A 98 -1.67 -15.90 20.62
N VAL A 99 -0.88 -16.80 21.21
CA VAL A 99 -1.05 -18.26 21.03
C VAL A 99 -2.20 -18.73 21.92
N ARG A 100 -3.25 -19.34 21.34
CA ARG A 100 -4.47 -19.69 22.07
C ARG A 100 -4.48 -21.13 22.59
N ASN A 101 -3.72 -22.03 21.96
CA ASN A 101 -3.53 -23.42 22.39
C ASN A 101 -2.19 -23.99 21.91
N GLY A 102 -1.86 -25.22 22.32
CA GLY A 102 -0.66 -25.94 21.89
C GLY A 102 0.65 -25.40 22.47
N LYS A 103 1.78 -25.89 21.94
CA LYS A 103 3.13 -25.47 22.34
C LYS A 103 3.88 -24.89 21.14
N THR A 104 4.36 -23.67 21.28
CA THR A 104 5.15 -23.01 20.24
C THR A 104 6.49 -22.54 20.79
N LEU A 105 7.45 -22.41 19.90
CA LEU A 105 8.77 -21.85 20.16
C LEU A 105 8.90 -20.55 19.36
N THR A 106 9.60 -19.57 19.93
CA THR A 106 9.96 -18.34 19.22
C THR A 106 10.94 -18.61 18.09
N VAL A 107 10.86 -17.77 17.06
CA VAL A 107 11.79 -17.71 15.93
C VAL A 107 12.30 -16.28 15.85
N SER A 108 13.61 -16.10 15.74
CA SER A 108 14.24 -14.81 15.50
C SER A 108 15.40 -15.01 14.53
N SER A 109 15.64 -14.02 13.67
CA SER A 109 16.78 -13.98 12.74
C SER A 109 18.06 -13.45 13.38
N ASP A 110 17.98 -13.05 14.64
CA ASP A 110 19.06 -12.49 15.46
C ASP A 110 18.96 -12.97 16.91
N ASP A 111 19.92 -12.56 17.74
CA ASP A 111 20.03 -13.01 19.14
C ASP A 111 19.00 -12.38 20.09
N ASN A 112 18.23 -11.38 19.64
CA ASN A 112 17.21 -10.76 20.48
C ASN A 112 15.90 -11.56 20.47
N GLY A 113 15.18 -11.53 21.59
CA GLY A 113 13.93 -12.24 21.77
C GLY A 113 12.70 -11.53 21.22
N ILE A 114 11.53 -12.02 21.61
CA ILE A 114 10.23 -11.41 21.35
C ILE A 114 9.67 -10.88 22.67
N PRO A 115 9.37 -9.58 22.79
CA PRO A 115 8.75 -9.03 23.99
C PRO A 115 7.41 -9.69 24.29
N ASP A 116 7.31 -10.31 25.47
CA ASP A 116 6.08 -10.76 26.07
C ASP A 116 5.59 -9.66 27.02
N VAL A 117 4.61 -8.90 26.56
CA VAL A 117 4.06 -7.74 27.26
C VAL A 117 3.30 -8.18 28.51
N THR A 118 2.74 -9.39 28.51
CA THR A 118 1.98 -9.94 29.63
C THR A 118 2.90 -10.36 30.78
N ALA A 119 4.02 -11.02 30.47
CA ALA A 119 5.00 -11.45 31.47
C ALA A 119 6.05 -10.37 31.81
N GLY A 120 6.20 -9.35 30.98
CA GLY A 120 7.21 -8.30 31.16
C GLY A 120 8.65 -8.79 30.91
N ILE A 121 8.82 -9.76 30.00
CA ILE A 121 10.12 -10.34 29.67
C ILE A 121 10.37 -10.31 28.16
N ASP A 122 11.63 -10.47 27.75
CA ASP A 122 12.00 -10.75 26.36
C ASP A 122 12.17 -12.28 26.19
N VAL A 123 11.33 -12.90 25.38
CA VAL A 123 11.34 -14.35 25.18
C VAL A 123 12.43 -14.71 24.17
N ALA A 124 13.53 -15.27 24.66
CA ALA A 124 14.71 -15.61 23.86
C ALA A 124 14.36 -16.50 22.64
N PRO A 125 15.17 -16.48 21.56
CA PRO A 125 14.98 -17.35 20.39
C PRO A 125 14.93 -18.84 20.76
N ASN A 126 14.03 -19.60 20.12
CA ASN A 126 13.74 -21.01 20.39
C ASN A 126 13.22 -21.32 21.81
N ALA A 127 12.87 -20.31 22.60
CA ALA A 127 12.24 -20.50 23.90
C ALA A 127 10.72 -20.73 23.76
N PRO A 128 10.08 -21.45 24.69
CA PRO A 128 8.65 -21.69 24.66
C PRO A 128 7.83 -20.41 24.90
N VAL A 129 6.75 -20.26 24.14
CA VAL A 129 5.76 -19.19 24.32
C VAL A 129 4.63 -19.66 25.22
N GLN A 130 4.26 -18.84 26.20
CA GLN A 130 3.09 -19.09 27.04
C GLN A 130 1.79 -18.77 26.29
N ILE A 131 0.78 -19.62 26.44
CA ILE A 131 -0.52 -19.37 25.83
C ILE A 131 -1.18 -18.16 26.49
N ASN A 132 -1.96 -17.41 25.72
CA ASN A 132 -2.72 -16.23 26.17
C ASN A 132 -1.87 -15.02 26.57
N HIS A 133 -0.57 -15.05 26.31
CA HIS A 133 0.32 -13.91 26.45
C HIS A 133 0.33 -13.07 25.18
N LEU A 134 0.38 -11.74 25.35
CA LEU A 134 0.51 -10.79 24.25
C LEU A 134 1.99 -10.66 23.87
N LEU A 135 2.33 -11.16 22.70
CA LEU A 135 3.65 -10.96 22.11
C LEU A 135 3.63 -9.76 21.15
N MET A 136 4.61 -8.87 21.30
CA MET A 136 4.81 -7.69 20.46
C MET A 136 5.98 -7.91 19.51
N PHE A 137 5.85 -7.48 18.25
CA PHE A 137 6.88 -7.62 17.22
C PHE A 137 7.37 -6.24 16.76
N PRO A 138 8.41 -5.66 17.40
CA PRO A 138 8.88 -4.32 17.07
C PRO A 138 9.51 -4.20 15.68
N ARG A 139 9.97 -5.33 15.12
CA ARG A 139 10.61 -5.42 13.80
C ARG A 139 10.31 -6.76 13.13
N GLU A 140 10.59 -6.83 11.83
CA GLU A 140 10.46 -8.05 11.05
C GLU A 140 11.54 -9.10 11.41
N GLY A 141 11.41 -10.30 10.84
CA GLY A 141 12.37 -11.39 11.03
C GLY A 141 12.16 -12.19 12.32
N ARG A 142 11.01 -12.02 12.97
CA ARG A 142 10.60 -12.72 14.19
C ARG A 142 9.26 -13.40 14.00
N GLY A 143 9.04 -14.47 14.76
CA GLY A 143 7.84 -15.28 14.63
C GLY A 143 7.73 -16.38 15.67
N ILE A 144 6.82 -17.31 15.42
CA ILE A 144 6.65 -18.53 16.20
C ILE A 144 6.50 -19.74 15.27
N LYS A 145 6.85 -20.91 15.80
CA LYS A 145 6.63 -22.20 15.15
C LYS A 145 6.14 -23.22 16.17
N PRO A 146 5.39 -24.26 15.77
CA PRO A 146 5.09 -25.39 16.66
C PRO A 146 6.36 -25.99 17.26
N ASP A 147 6.32 -26.40 18.53
CA ASP A 147 7.41 -27.21 19.11
C ASP A 147 7.45 -28.58 18.41
N PRO A 148 8.51 -28.91 17.67
CA PRO A 148 8.58 -30.16 16.91
C PRO A 148 8.67 -31.40 17.81
N ARG A 149 8.95 -31.23 19.11
CA ARG A 149 9.05 -32.34 20.08
C ARG A 149 7.70 -32.77 20.61
N VAL A 150 6.65 -31.99 20.40
CA VAL A 150 5.31 -32.26 20.89
C VAL A 150 4.42 -32.63 19.72
N LYS A 151 3.84 -33.83 19.77
CA LYS A 151 2.76 -34.19 18.85
C LYS A 151 1.52 -33.43 19.27
N GLN A 152 1.06 -32.54 18.42
CA GLN A 152 -0.06 -31.65 18.70
C GLN A 152 -0.87 -31.41 17.44
N ASP A 153 -2.15 -31.18 17.64
CA ASP A 153 -3.10 -30.84 16.58
C ASP A 153 -2.86 -29.41 16.08
N ILE A 154 -3.84 -28.84 15.39
CA ILE A 154 -3.79 -27.47 14.89
C ILE A 154 -3.66 -26.48 16.05
N ILE A 155 -2.69 -25.58 15.95
CA ILE A 155 -2.49 -24.46 16.88
C ILE A 155 -3.22 -23.25 16.33
N PHE A 156 -4.11 -22.67 17.12
CA PHE A 156 -4.79 -21.42 16.82
C PHE A 156 -3.99 -20.25 17.39
N VAL A 157 -3.67 -19.31 16.51
CA VAL A 157 -2.97 -18.08 16.86
C VAL A 157 -3.84 -16.90 16.47
N MET A 158 -4.06 -15.99 17.40
CA MET A 158 -4.67 -14.69 17.08
C MET A 158 -3.55 -13.72 16.71
N VAL A 159 -3.68 -13.06 15.57
CA VAL A 159 -2.70 -12.11 15.06
C VAL A 159 -3.38 -10.77 14.82
N ARG A 160 -2.71 -9.69 15.22
CA ARG A 160 -3.11 -8.32 14.92
C ARG A 160 -2.00 -7.66 14.11
N GLY A 161 -2.31 -7.28 12.87
CA GLY A 161 -1.31 -6.73 11.93
C GLY A 161 -0.89 -7.70 10.84
N GLY A 162 0.21 -7.37 10.14
CA GLY A 162 0.70 -8.11 8.99
C GLY A 162 1.49 -9.36 9.39
N PHE A 163 1.29 -10.45 8.67
CA PHE A 163 2.00 -11.70 8.91
C PHE A 163 2.25 -12.48 7.62
N LYS A 164 3.18 -13.42 7.71
CA LYS A 164 3.50 -14.39 6.66
C LYS A 164 3.60 -15.78 7.28
N LEU A 165 2.82 -16.71 6.74
CA LEU A 165 2.86 -18.12 7.09
C LEU A 165 3.66 -18.88 6.03
N THR A 166 4.63 -19.69 6.45
CA THR A 166 5.45 -20.49 5.54
C THR A 166 5.51 -21.94 5.96
N ASN A 167 5.56 -22.86 4.99
CA ASN A 167 5.85 -24.27 5.22
C ASN A 167 7.35 -24.49 5.52
N ALA A 168 7.70 -25.74 5.88
CA ALA A 168 9.07 -26.12 6.18
C ALA A 168 10.03 -25.96 4.98
N ASP A 169 9.50 -26.03 3.75
CA ASP A 169 10.24 -25.82 2.50
C ASP A 169 10.37 -24.32 2.12
N GLY A 170 9.83 -23.41 2.94
CA GLY A 170 9.85 -21.97 2.71
C GLY A 170 8.75 -21.46 1.76
N SER A 171 7.91 -22.33 1.21
CA SER A 171 6.75 -21.91 0.41
C SER A 171 5.76 -21.12 1.27
N ILE A 172 5.17 -20.08 0.68
CA ILE A 172 4.17 -19.23 1.35
C ILE A 172 2.84 -19.98 1.39
N VAL A 173 2.22 -20.02 2.57
CA VAL A 173 0.86 -20.49 2.75
C VAL A 173 -0.06 -19.31 2.57
N THR A 174 -0.80 -19.28 1.46
CA THR A 174 -1.87 -18.30 1.28
C THR A 174 -3.02 -18.68 2.22
N PRO A 175 -3.51 -17.73 3.05
CA PRO A 175 -4.69 -17.96 3.87
C PRO A 175 -5.95 -18.23 3.03
#